data_AF-B9LVQ0-F1
#
_entry.id   AF-B9LVQ0-F1
#
_cell.length_a   1.000
_cell.length_b   1.000
_cell.length_c   1.000
_cell.angle_alpha   90.00
_cell.angle_beta   90.00
_cell.angle_gamma   90.00
#
_symmetry.space_group_name_H-M   'P 1'
#
loop_
_entity.id
_entity.type
_entity.pdbx_description
1 polymer ?
#
loop_
_entity_poly.entity_id
_entity_poly.type
_entity_poly.pdbx_seq_one_letter_code
_entity_poly.pdbx_strand_id
1 'polypeptide(L)'
;MSIWRTRRRHEENRRFNEQADAALLAIGVLRNRDDGLEMSYQDDTLRSQLSEGKKLLSKLRRGLTSPEEVDDYTYALSQQLCDNWRQVSNEAVTRLEEDIESLEQAEENLDAVQGIQRAETTLTDIEELAGKVSKSEAERLRSKLVG
;
A
#
# COMPACT_ATOMS: atom_id res chain seq x y z
N MET A 1 -23.50 -15.90 11.86
CA MET A 1 -22.14 -15.32 11.81
C MET A 1 -22.23 -13.82 12.04
N SER A 2 -21.42 -13.29 12.96
CA SER A 2 -21.69 -12.03 13.66
C SER A 2 -21.38 -10.77 12.84
N ILE A 3 -22.35 -9.86 12.80
CA ILE A 3 -22.37 -8.53 12.12
C ILE A 3 -21.11 -7.69 12.43
N TRP A 4 -20.51 -7.88 13.60
CA TRP A 4 -19.26 -7.24 14.02
C TRP A 4 -18.06 -7.56 13.14
N ARG A 5 -17.97 -8.78 12.59
CA ARG A 5 -16.83 -9.21 11.75
C ARG A 5 -16.88 -8.60 10.36
N THR A 6 -18.08 -8.43 9.81
CA THR A 6 -18.28 -7.77 8.53
C THR A 6 -17.95 -6.29 8.62
N ARG A 7 -18.34 -5.63 9.72
CA ARG A 7 -18.04 -4.21 9.96
C ARG A 7 -16.54 -3.91 10.02
N ARG A 8 -15.76 -4.72 10.76
CA ARG A 8 -14.31 -4.54 10.88
C ARG A 8 -13.57 -4.67 9.55
N ARG A 9 -13.94 -5.66 8.73
CA ARG A 9 -13.39 -5.82 7.38
C ARG A 9 -13.68 -4.62 6.47
N HIS A 10 -14.91 -4.11 6.48
CA HIS A 10 -15.23 -2.92 5.70
C HIS A 10 -14.40 -1.70 6.12
N GLU A 11 -14.05 -1.61 7.40
CA GLU A 11 -13.24 -0.52 7.95
C GLU A 11 -11.75 -0.68 7.62
N GLU A 12 -11.21 -1.90 7.66
CA GLU A 12 -9.83 -2.21 7.25
C GLU A 12 -9.64 -2.01 5.74
N ASN A 13 -10.53 -2.55 4.89
CA ASN A 13 -10.50 -2.30 3.44
C ASN A 13 -10.58 -0.81 3.13
N ARG A 14 -11.53 -0.11 3.76
CA ARG A 14 -11.71 1.33 3.55
C ARG A 14 -10.44 2.09 3.94
N ARG A 15 -9.81 1.75 5.06
CA ARG A 15 -8.58 2.40 5.49
C ARG A 15 -7.41 2.17 4.54
N PHE A 16 -7.26 0.97 3.99
CA PHE A 16 -6.21 0.68 2.99
C PHE A 16 -6.42 1.49 1.71
N ASN A 17 -7.65 1.54 1.21
CA ASN A 17 -7.99 2.34 0.03
C ASN A 17 -7.80 3.84 0.29
N GLU A 18 -8.30 4.37 1.41
CA GLU A 18 -8.11 5.78 1.78
C GLU A 18 -6.62 6.17 1.86
N GLN A 19 -5.77 5.27 2.39
CA GLN A 19 -4.32 5.50 2.44
C GLN A 19 -3.67 5.45 1.05
N ALA A 20 -4.11 4.53 0.18
CA ALA A 20 -3.61 4.42 -1.18
C ALA A 20 -4.05 5.59 -2.06
N ASP A 21 -5.34 5.93 -2.06
CA ASP A 21 -5.94 7.09 -2.74
C ASP A 21 -5.21 8.39 -2.38
N ALA A 22 -4.98 8.61 -1.09
CA ALA A 22 -4.26 9.78 -0.59
C ALA A 22 -2.86 9.89 -1.21
N ALA A 23 -2.10 8.79 -1.20
CA ALA A 23 -0.77 8.74 -1.76
C ALA A 23 -0.76 8.88 -3.29
N LEU A 24 -1.71 8.25 -4.00
CA LEU A 24 -1.88 8.36 -5.45
C LEU A 24 -2.17 9.81 -5.86
N LEU A 25 -3.03 10.50 -5.11
CA LEU A 25 -3.32 11.92 -5.36
C LEU A 25 -2.07 12.79 -5.17
N ALA A 26 -1.28 12.54 -4.13
CA ALA A 26 -0.02 13.26 -3.92
C ALA A 26 0.98 13.01 -5.06
N ILE A 27 1.15 11.76 -5.48
CA ILE A 27 2.01 11.41 -6.64
C ILE A 27 1.52 12.13 -7.90
N GLY A 28 0.21 12.14 -8.14
CA GLY A 28 -0.38 12.85 -9.27
C GLY A 28 -0.08 14.35 -9.24
N VAL A 29 -0.14 14.99 -8.08
CA VAL A 29 0.24 16.40 -7.93
C VAL A 29 1.73 16.61 -8.23
N LEU A 30 2.62 15.76 -7.71
CA LEU A 30 4.06 15.86 -7.97
C LEU A 30 4.39 15.72 -9.46
N ARG A 31 3.78 14.74 -10.14
CA ARG A 31 3.97 14.54 -11.59
C ARG A 31 3.50 15.72 -12.41
N ASN A 32 2.34 16.28 -12.07
CA ASN A 32 1.84 17.45 -12.77
C ASN A 32 2.73 18.69 -12.53
N ARG A 33 3.34 18.83 -11.34
CA ARG A 33 4.34 19.90 -11.08
C ARG A 33 5.57 19.73 -11.98
N ASP A 34 6.06 18.51 -12.16
CA ASP A 34 7.18 18.18 -13.06
C ASP A 34 6.84 18.48 -14.54
N ASP A 35 5.58 18.24 -14.93
CA ASP A 35 5.03 18.61 -16.25
C ASP A 35 4.79 20.13 -16.44
N GLY A 36 5.11 20.95 -15.43
CA GLY A 36 4.94 22.41 -15.47
C GLY A 36 3.50 22.89 -15.29
N LEU A 37 2.60 22.04 -14.79
CA LEU A 37 1.21 22.40 -14.47
C LEU A 37 1.15 22.98 -13.06
N GLU A 38 0.84 24.28 -12.97
CA GLU A 38 0.64 24.94 -11.67
C GLU A 38 -0.60 24.39 -10.96
N MET A 39 -0.39 23.65 -9.88
CA MET A 39 -1.44 23.29 -8.92
C MET A 39 -1.12 23.88 -7.55
N SER A 40 -2.03 24.73 -7.07
CA SER A 40 -2.01 25.19 -5.69
C SER A 40 -2.39 24.01 -4.78
N TYR A 41 -1.37 23.42 -4.16
CA TYR A 41 -1.54 22.32 -3.22
C TYR A 41 -0.61 22.55 -2.03
N GLN A 42 -1.12 22.34 -0.82
CA GLN A 42 -0.34 22.59 0.39
C GLN A 42 0.74 21.53 0.56
N ASP A 43 1.98 21.98 0.72
CA ASP A 43 3.16 21.12 0.88
C ASP A 43 3.02 20.18 2.08
N ASP A 44 2.46 20.65 3.20
CA ASP A 44 2.20 19.79 4.37
C ASP A 44 1.17 18.69 4.09
N THR A 45 0.18 18.97 3.23
CA THR A 45 -0.78 17.97 2.77
C THR A 45 -0.09 16.93 1.87
N LEU A 46 0.79 17.35 0.96
CA LEU A 46 1.58 16.41 0.14
C LEU A 46 2.43 15.48 1.00
N ARG A 47 3.18 16.04 1.95
CA ARG A 47 4.00 15.24 2.88
C ARG A 47 3.16 14.25 3.65
N SER A 48 2.05 14.70 4.22
CA SER A 48 1.14 13.83 4.97
C SER A 48 0.61 12.68 4.12
N GLN A 49 0.24 12.94 2.87
CA GLN A 49 -0.30 11.93 1.97
C GLN A 49 0.74 10.91 1.50
N LEU A 50 1.94 11.36 1.15
CA LEU A 50 3.08 10.48 0.83
C LEU A 50 3.46 9.62 2.05
N SER A 51 3.42 10.21 3.25
CA SER A 51 3.66 9.50 4.51
C SER A 51 2.62 8.41 4.78
N GLU A 52 1.35 8.62 4.45
CA GLU A 52 0.32 7.57 4.54
C GLU A 52 0.60 6.41 3.56
N GLY A 53 1.04 6.71 2.34
CA GLY A 53 1.51 5.71 1.38
C GLY A 53 2.69 4.88 1.92
N LYS A 54 3.71 5.54 2.49
CA LYS A 54 4.85 4.86 3.13
C LYS A 54 4.41 3.92 4.25
N LYS A 55 3.49 4.37 5.12
CA LYS A 55 2.95 3.55 6.22
C LYS A 55 2.21 2.33 5.68
N LEU A 56 1.44 2.49 4.62
CA LEU A 56 0.72 1.41 3.95
C LEU A 56 1.69 0.36 3.38
N LEU A 57 2.67 0.78 2.57
CA LEU A 57 3.68 -0.11 2.00
C LEU A 57 4.50 -0.81 3.10
N SER A 58 4.84 -0.10 4.17
CA SER A 58 5.57 -0.67 5.32
C SER A 58 4.77 -1.76 6.04
N LYS A 59 3.45 -1.61 6.18
CA LYS A 59 2.59 -2.66 6.75
C LYS A 59 2.57 -3.89 5.87
N LEU A 60 2.46 -3.72 4.55
CA LEU A 60 2.44 -4.83 3.61
C LEU A 60 3.78 -5.56 3.56
N ARG A 61 4.88 -4.81 3.62
CA ARG A 61 6.23 -5.38 3.76
C ARG A 61 6.33 -6.24 5.02
N ARG A 62 5.85 -5.74 6.16
CA ARG A 62 5.80 -6.52 7.42
C ARG A 62 4.96 -7.79 7.29
N GLY A 63 3.87 -7.75 6.52
CA GLY A 63 3.08 -8.94 6.24
C GLY A 63 3.86 -10.03 5.48
N LEU A 64 4.90 -9.67 4.74
CA LEU A 64 5.78 -10.65 4.09
C LEU A 64 6.98 -11.07 4.96
N THR A 65 7.54 -10.16 5.76
CA THR A 65 8.76 -10.43 6.54
C THR A 65 8.50 -10.98 7.94
N SER A 66 7.37 -10.60 8.55
CA SER A 66 7.03 -10.86 9.95
C SER A 66 5.52 -11.12 10.07
N PRO A 67 5.00 -12.17 9.41
CA PRO A 67 3.55 -12.44 9.30
C PRO A 67 2.85 -12.62 10.66
N GLU A 68 3.58 -13.00 11.70
CA GLU A 68 3.12 -13.11 13.08
C GLU A 68 2.81 -11.76 13.75
N GLU A 69 3.42 -10.68 13.29
CA GLU A 69 3.27 -9.32 13.86
C GLU A 69 2.12 -8.53 13.24
N VAL A 70 1.50 -9.04 12.18
CA VAL A 70 0.40 -8.37 11.47
C VAL A 70 -0.92 -9.11 11.62
N ASP A 71 -2.01 -8.37 11.43
CA ASP A 71 -3.35 -8.95 11.35
C ASP A 71 -3.52 -9.81 10.09
N ASP A 72 -4.51 -10.71 10.12
CA ASP A 72 -4.77 -11.67 9.04
C ASP A 72 -5.06 -11.00 7.70
N TYR A 73 -5.70 -9.83 7.72
CA TYR A 73 -6.05 -9.10 6.51
C TYR A 73 -4.80 -8.53 5.84
N THR A 74 -3.93 -7.87 6.62
CA THR A 74 -2.64 -7.36 6.15
C THR A 74 -1.79 -8.49 5.57
N TYR A 75 -1.68 -9.62 6.28
CA TYR A 75 -0.97 -10.80 5.78
C TYR A 75 -1.54 -11.30 4.44
N ALA A 76 -2.86 -11.45 4.35
CA ALA A 76 -3.52 -11.94 3.15
C ALA A 76 -3.33 -11.02 1.95
N LEU A 77 -3.45 -9.70 2.17
CA LEU A 77 -3.25 -8.71 1.12
C LEU A 77 -1.80 -8.70 0.65
N SER A 78 -0.83 -8.81 1.57
CA SER A 78 0.59 -8.97 1.22
C SER A 78 0.86 -10.20 0.35
N GLN A 79 0.27 -11.35 0.68
CA GLN A 79 0.40 -12.57 -0.13
C GLN A 79 -0.25 -12.41 -1.51
N GLN A 80 -1.45 -11.84 -1.58
CA GLN A 80 -2.10 -11.58 -2.86
C GLN A 80 -1.32 -10.61 -3.74
N LEU A 81 -0.65 -9.63 -3.14
CA LEU A 81 0.22 -8.70 -3.85
C LEU A 81 1.44 -9.43 -4.45
N CYS A 82 2.05 -10.33 -3.67
CA CYS A 82 3.13 -11.21 -4.12
C CYS A 82 2.69 -12.09 -5.30
N ASP A 83 1.50 -12.70 -5.20
CA ASP A 83 0.90 -13.54 -6.24
C ASP A 83 0.58 -12.73 -7.51
N ASN A 84 0.03 -11.51 -7.35
CA ASN A 84 -0.29 -10.59 -8.44
C ASN A 84 0.97 -10.22 -9.25
N TRP A 85 2.08 -9.99 -8.56
CA TRP A 85 3.37 -9.70 -9.19
C TRP A 85 4.08 -10.93 -9.74
N ARG A 86 3.58 -12.14 -9.45
CA ARG A 86 4.23 -13.43 -9.77
C ARG A 86 5.66 -13.50 -9.21
N GLN A 87 5.86 -12.92 -8.04
CA GLN A 87 7.14 -12.84 -7.35
C GLN A 87 7.17 -13.80 -6.17
N VAL A 88 8.38 -14.18 -5.74
CA VAL A 88 8.56 -14.80 -4.42
C VAL A 88 8.64 -13.72 -3.34
N SER A 89 8.34 -14.05 -2.09
CA SER A 89 8.24 -13.08 -0.99
C SER A 89 9.44 -12.15 -0.87
N ASN A 90 10.67 -12.65 -1.08
CA ASN A 90 11.88 -11.82 -0.99
C ASN A 90 11.93 -10.75 -2.08
N GLU A 91 11.55 -11.07 -3.32
CA GLU A 91 11.51 -10.10 -4.42
C GLU A 91 10.41 -9.06 -4.21
N ALA A 92 9.25 -9.48 -3.70
CA ALA A 92 8.15 -8.59 -3.34
C ALA A 92 8.54 -7.65 -2.18
N VAL A 93 9.31 -8.14 -1.19
CA VAL A 93 9.86 -7.32 -0.11
C VAL A 93 10.82 -6.27 -0.65
N THR A 94 11.79 -6.65 -1.48
CA THR A 94 12.72 -5.68 -2.08
C THR A 94 11.98 -4.63 -2.89
N ARG A 95 10.98 -5.04 -3.70
CA ARG A 95 10.14 -4.09 -4.44
C ARG A 95 9.44 -3.09 -3.51
N LEU A 96 8.84 -3.56 -2.42
CA LEU A 96 8.19 -2.70 -1.43
C LEU A 96 9.18 -1.75 -0.75
N GLU A 97 10.41 -2.19 -0.48
CA GLU A 97 11.47 -1.34 0.09
C GLU A 97 11.87 -0.22 -0.87
N GLU A 98 12.08 -0.54 -2.14
CA GLU A 98 12.39 0.46 -3.17
C GLU A 98 11.24 1.46 -3.36
N ASP A 99 9.98 1.01 -3.32
CA ASP A 99 8.81 1.89 -3.42
C ASP A 99 8.66 2.80 -2.19
N ILE A 100 8.97 2.30 -0.98
CA ILE A 100 9.02 3.11 0.24
C ILE A 100 10.09 4.20 0.14
N GLU A 101 11.29 3.85 -0.36
CA GLU A 101 12.39 4.80 -0.56
C GLU A 101 12.02 5.88 -1.58
N SER A 102 11.38 5.52 -2.70
CA SER A 102 10.89 6.50 -3.67
C SER A 102 9.86 7.45 -3.07
N LEU A 103 8.91 6.96 -2.25
CA LEU A 103 7.97 7.84 -1.56
C LEU A 103 8.65 8.74 -0.52
N GLU A 104 9.69 8.25 0.16
CA GLU A 104 10.47 9.02 1.12
C GLU A 104 11.24 10.16 0.46
N GLN A 105 11.95 9.88 -0.64
CA GLN A 105 12.65 10.91 -1.40
C GLN A 105 11.67 11.95 -1.97
N ALA A 106 10.49 11.51 -2.43
CA ALA A 106 9.44 12.41 -2.91
C ALA A 106 8.84 13.26 -1.79
N GLU A 107 8.67 12.71 -0.58
CA GLU A 107 8.21 13.45 0.60
C GLU A 107 9.21 14.52 1.04
N GLU A 108 10.51 14.20 1.00
CA GLU A 108 11.59 15.12 1.38
C GLU A 108 11.76 16.25 0.36
N ASN A 109 11.78 15.92 -0.93
CA ASN A 109 12.04 16.88 -2.01
C ASN A 109 10.78 17.60 -2.48
N LEU A 110 9.59 17.05 -2.19
CA LEU A 110 8.32 17.49 -2.75
C LEU A 110 8.33 17.59 -4.28
N ASP A 111 8.93 16.59 -4.90
CA ASP A 111 9.13 16.53 -6.35
C ASP A 111 8.99 15.09 -6.87
N ALA A 112 8.75 14.95 -8.17
CA ALA A 112 8.75 13.66 -8.83
C ALA A 112 10.17 13.08 -8.83
N VAL A 113 10.33 11.88 -8.25
CA VAL A 113 11.63 11.20 -8.16
C VAL A 113 11.67 9.93 -9.00
N GLN A 114 12.89 9.44 -9.26
CA GLN A 114 13.09 8.16 -9.90
C GLN A 114 12.42 7.05 -9.07
N GLY A 115 11.53 6.29 -9.71
CA GLY A 115 10.79 5.20 -9.06
C GLY A 115 9.39 5.57 -8.54
N ILE A 116 9.00 6.85 -8.54
CA ILE A 116 7.65 7.27 -8.09
C ILE A 116 6.53 6.58 -8.90
N GLN A 117 6.76 6.32 -10.19
CA GLN A 117 5.79 5.63 -11.05
C GLN A 117 5.62 4.15 -10.69
N ARG A 118 6.67 3.51 -10.17
CA ARG A 118 6.58 2.13 -9.67
C ARG A 118 5.79 2.10 -8.36
N ALA A 119 6.05 3.05 -7.46
CA ALA A 119 5.26 3.24 -6.24
C ALA A 119 3.78 3.51 -6.56
N GLU A 120 3.49 4.33 -7.57
CA GLU A 120 2.13 4.58 -8.08
C GLU A 120 1.45 3.28 -8.54
N THR A 121 2.16 2.46 -9.32
CA THR A 121 1.66 1.16 -9.80
C THR A 121 1.36 0.22 -8.63
N THR A 122 2.29 0.14 -7.67
CA THR A 122 2.14 -0.68 -6.46
C THR A 122 0.94 -0.23 -5.62
N LEU A 123 0.73 1.07 -5.43
CA LEU A 123 -0.43 1.62 -4.71
C LEU A 123 -1.75 1.32 -5.43
N THR A 124 -1.76 1.38 -6.76
CA THR A 124 -2.92 1.00 -7.58
C THR A 124 -3.25 -0.49 -7.44
N ASP A 125 -2.23 -1.37 -7.48
CA ASP A 125 -2.41 -2.81 -7.24
C ASP A 125 -3.03 -3.06 -5.86
N ILE A 126 -2.60 -2.31 -4.84
CA ILE A 126 -3.12 -2.43 -3.47
C ILE A 126 -4.59 -2.06 -3.40
N GLU A 127 -5.03 -0.96 -4.03
CA GLU A 127 -6.46 -0.60 -4.08
C GLU A 127 -7.30 -1.69 -4.75
N GLU A 128 -6.84 -2.21 -5.89
CA GLU A 128 -7.56 -3.22 -6.65
C GLU A 128 -7.70 -4.52 -5.85
N LEU A 129 -6.63 -4.92 -5.15
CA LEU A 129 -6.61 -6.15 -4.36
C LEU A 129 -7.33 -6.00 -3.02
N ALA A 130 -7.23 -4.85 -2.35
CA ALA A 130 -7.94 -4.58 -1.10
C ALA A 130 -9.47 -4.74 -1.28
N GLY A 131 -10.01 -4.38 -2.46
CA GLY A 131 -11.41 -4.67 -2.81
C GLY A 131 -11.76 -6.16 -2.93
N LYS A 132 -10.77 -7.01 -3.23
CA LYS A 132 -10.94 -8.44 -3.53
C LYS A 132 -10.66 -9.36 -2.34
N VAL A 133 -9.77 -8.99 -1.41
CA VAL A 133 -9.41 -9.83 -0.25
C VAL A 133 -10.66 -10.17 0.56
N SER A 134 -10.99 -11.47 0.61
CA SER A 134 -12.09 -12.00 1.41
C SER A 134 -11.63 -12.52 2.77
N LYS A 135 -12.48 -12.38 3.80
CA LYS A 135 -12.14 -12.87 5.15
C LYS A 135 -11.87 -14.37 5.18
N SER A 136 -12.67 -15.15 4.46
CA SER A 136 -12.48 -16.61 4.32
C SER A 136 -11.15 -16.96 3.67
N GLU A 137 -10.64 -16.11 2.80
CA GLU A 137 -9.37 -16.28 2.12
C GLU A 137 -8.20 -15.90 3.03
N ALA A 138 -8.34 -14.82 3.80
CA ALA A 138 -7.37 -14.42 4.82
C ALA A 138 -7.20 -15.49 5.92
N GLU A 139 -8.32 -16.00 6.46
CA GLU A 139 -8.29 -17.10 7.45
C GLU A 139 -7.68 -18.39 6.85
N ARG A 140 -7.96 -18.68 5.57
CA ARG A 140 -7.39 -19.86 4.88
C ARG A 140 -5.89 -19.71 4.65
N LEU A 141 -5.40 -18.53 4.26
CA LEU A 141 -3.97 -18.28 4.07
C LEU A 141 -3.22 -18.39 5.39
N ARG A 142 -3.76 -17.84 6.50
CA ARG A 142 -3.18 -17.97 7.84
C ARG A 142 -3.12 -19.43 8.30
N SER A 143 -4.18 -20.21 8.06
CA SER A 143 -4.21 -21.64 8.43
C SER A 143 -3.14 -22.49 7.75
N LYS A 144 -2.68 -22.10 6.54
CA LYS A 144 -1.57 -22.76 5.83
C LYS A 144 -0.18 -22.40 6.36
N LEU A 145 -0.09 -21.34 7.16
CA LEU A 145 1.16 -20.84 7.74
C LEU A 145 1.46 -21.50 9.10
N VAL A 146 0.40 -21.85 9.85
CA VAL A 146 0.48 -22.38 11.22
C VAL A 146 0.34 -23.91 11.27
N GLY A 147 -0.09 -24.55 10.17
CA GLY A 147 -0.21 -26.02 10.05
C GLY A 147 0.90 -26.59 9.17
#